data_AF-A0A3A8WHL6-F1
#
_entry.id   AF-A0A3A8WHL6-F1
#
_cell.length_a   1.000
_cell.length_b   1.000
_cell.length_c   1.000
_cell.angle_alpha   90.00
_cell.angle_beta   90.00
_cell.angle_gamma   90.00
#
_symmetry.space_group_name_H-M   'P 1'
#
loop_
_entity.id
_entity.type
_entity.pdbx_description
1 polymer ?
#
loop_
_entity_poly.entity_id
_entity_poly.type
_entity_poly.pdbx_seq_one_letter_code
_entity_poly.pdbx_strand_id
1 'polypeptide(L)'
;MDISIIISIFSLIISIINVFMYIKLTSKYNNMVSIQTLTAQGAFETQIRSLISDATKEITHYAVELQRDPKNPILQQAYFTAEEQYRNAYEEACGKYIDGKIDKIRFEKLYKQEIYKLVNDTNQKNFYATNQSTYASTISVYKEWFSQA
;
A
#
# COMPACT_ATOMS: atom_id res chain seq x y z
N MET A 1 0.15 65.43 14.25
CA MET A 1 0.15 64.06 13.70
C MET A 1 -1.25 63.52 13.91
N ASP A 2 -1.97 63.23 12.82
CA ASP A 2 -3.36 62.82 12.92
C ASP A 2 -3.50 61.43 13.54
N ILE A 3 -4.49 61.26 14.41
CA ILE A 3 -4.78 60.02 15.13
C ILE A 3 -4.95 58.83 14.16
N SER A 4 -5.47 59.09 12.96
CA SER A 4 -5.63 58.11 11.88
C SER A 4 -4.29 57.51 11.41
N ILE A 5 -3.22 58.32 11.37
CA ILE A 5 -1.88 57.88 10.96
C ILE A 5 -1.30 56.91 12.01
N ILE A 6 -1.50 57.21 13.30
CA ILE A 6 -1.06 56.35 14.41
C ILE A 6 -1.73 54.98 14.32
N ILE A 7 -3.06 54.95 14.17
CA ILE A 7 -3.83 53.70 14.08
C ILE A 7 -3.38 52.87 12.88
N SER A 8 -3.17 53.51 11.72
CA SER A 8 -2.72 52.83 10.51
C SER A 8 -1.35 52.17 10.67
N ILE A 9 -0.42 52.83 11.37
CA ILE A 9 0.92 52.26 11.66
C ILE A 9 0.80 51.03 12.58
N PHE A 10 -0.02 51.10 13.63
CA PHE A 10 -0.26 49.94 14.51
C PHE A 10 -0.92 48.78 13.77
N SER A 11 -1.93 49.06 12.93
CA SER A 11 -2.58 48.04 12.10
C SER A 11 -1.60 47.38 11.14
N LEU A 12 -0.68 48.15 10.54
CA LEU A 12 0.37 47.61 9.67
C LEU A 12 1.30 46.65 10.42
N ILE A 13 1.73 47.01 11.64
CA ILE A 13 2.60 46.16 12.47
C ILE A 13 1.89 44.84 12.82
N ILE A 14 0.63 44.91 13.25
CA ILE A 14 -0.18 43.72 13.56
C ILE A 14 -0.34 42.84 12.31
N SER A 15 -0.58 43.46 11.14
CA SER A 15 -0.68 42.74 9.88
C SER A 15 0.63 42.01 9.52
N ILE A 16 1.78 42.66 9.69
CA ILE A 16 3.09 42.05 9.42
C ILE A 16 3.33 40.85 10.35
N ILE A 17 3.02 41.00 11.65
CA ILE A 17 3.12 39.92 12.63
C ILE A 17 2.21 38.75 12.24
N ASN A 18 0.96 39.03 11.88
CA ASN A 18 -0.01 38.01 11.48
C ASN A 18 0.46 37.23 10.24
N VAL A 19 0.97 37.93 9.21
CA VAL A 19 1.53 37.29 8.02
C VAL A 19 2.72 36.41 8.37
N PHE A 20 3.62 36.87 9.24
CA PHE A 20 4.77 36.07 9.68
C PHE A 20 4.34 34.80 10.44
N MET A 21 3.36 34.93 11.36
CA MET A 21 2.79 33.77 12.06
C MET A 21 2.12 32.80 11.09
N TYR A 22 1.36 33.32 10.11
CA TYR A 22 0.68 32.51 9.10
C TYR A 22 1.67 31.69 8.24
N ILE A 23 2.77 32.29 7.79
CA ILE A 23 3.82 31.59 7.04
C ILE A 23 4.42 30.46 7.89
N LYS A 24 4.74 30.74 9.17
CA LYS A 24 5.31 29.74 10.09
C LYS A 24 4.33 28.60 10.37
N LEU A 25 3.05 28.92 10.55
CA LEU A 25 1.99 27.92 10.78
C LEU A 25 1.81 27.03 9.54
N THR A 26 1.75 27.63 8.35
CA THR A 26 1.62 26.91 7.08
C THR A 26 2.82 25.98 6.85
N SER A 27 4.04 26.45 7.11
CA SER A 27 5.24 25.62 7.03
C SER A 27 5.20 24.42 7.98
N LYS A 28 4.79 24.63 9.25
CA LYS A 28 4.63 23.55 10.22
C LYS A 28 3.55 22.55 9.81
N TYR A 29 2.41 23.04 9.32
CA TYR A 29 1.32 22.22 8.84
C TYR A 29 1.76 21.34 7.66
N ASN A 30 2.41 21.93 6.65
CA ASN A 30 2.92 21.19 5.50
C ASN A 30 3.93 20.10 5.91
N ASN A 31 4.82 20.41 6.86
CA ASN A 31 5.75 19.41 7.40
C ASN A 31 5.02 18.28 8.13
N MET A 32 4.03 18.60 8.97
CA MET A 32 3.22 17.61 9.68
C MET A 32 2.47 16.68 8.70
N VAL A 33 1.87 17.23 7.65
CA VAL A 33 1.20 16.46 6.59
C VAL A 33 2.18 15.55 5.86
N SER A 34 3.38 16.04 5.56
CA SER A 34 4.46 15.23 4.95
C SER A 34 4.86 14.05 5.85
N ILE A 35 5.12 14.30 7.13
CA ILE A 35 5.48 13.26 8.11
C ILE A 35 4.37 12.22 8.25
N GLN A 36 3.10 12.65 8.32
CA GLN A 36 1.96 11.74 8.36
C GLN A 36 1.88 10.87 7.12
N THR A 37 2.11 11.45 5.94
CA THR A 37 2.11 10.73 4.67
C THR A 37 3.19 9.65 4.65
N LEU A 38 4.42 10.00 5.03
CA LEU A 38 5.54 9.04 5.11
C LEU A 38 5.28 7.93 6.15
N THR A 39 4.69 8.29 7.29
CA THR A 39 4.34 7.33 8.34
C THR A 39 3.25 6.37 7.88
N ALA A 40 2.23 6.86 7.19
CA ALA A 40 1.17 6.04 6.60
C ALA A 40 1.74 5.08 5.55
N GLN A 41 2.63 5.55 4.67
CA GLN A 41 3.33 4.71 3.70
C GLN A 41 4.12 3.59 4.38
N GLY A 42 4.90 3.90 5.42
CA GLY A 42 5.65 2.90 6.19
C GLY A 42 4.75 1.89 6.91
N ALA A 43 3.61 2.33 7.43
CA ALA A 43 2.62 1.45 8.03
C ALA A 43 1.99 0.49 7.01
N PHE A 44 1.63 0.99 5.82
CA PHE A 44 1.11 0.15 4.74
C PHE A 44 2.14 -0.89 4.27
N GLU A 45 3.40 -0.50 4.09
CA GLU A 45 4.45 -1.43 3.72
C GLU A 45 4.63 -2.56 4.76
N THR A 46 4.59 -2.20 6.05
CA THR A 46 4.72 -3.17 7.15
C THR A 46 3.51 -4.11 7.18
N GLN A 47 2.31 -3.57 7.00
CA GLN A 47 1.07 -4.36 6.92
C GLN A 47 1.10 -5.34 5.75
N ILE A 48 1.48 -4.89 4.54
CA ILE A 48 1.60 -5.75 3.36
C ILE A 48 2.60 -6.88 3.62
N ARG A 49 3.76 -6.57 4.21
CA ARG A 49 4.75 -7.60 4.57
C ARG A 49 4.21 -8.61 5.57
N SER A 50 3.46 -8.17 6.58
CA SER A 50 2.84 -9.08 7.56
C SER A 50 1.83 -10.00 6.87
N LEU A 51 0.89 -9.45 6.10
CA LEU A 51 -0.14 -10.23 5.42
C LEU A 51 0.45 -11.31 4.50
N ILE A 52 1.46 -10.96 3.71
CA ILE A 52 2.16 -11.91 2.83
C ILE A 52 2.90 -12.97 3.65
N SER A 53 3.61 -12.55 4.70
CA SER A 53 4.38 -13.45 5.56
C SER A 53 3.47 -14.43 6.31
N ASP A 54 2.35 -13.95 6.87
CA ASP A 54 1.39 -14.73 7.63
C ASP A 54 0.71 -15.77 6.72
N ALA A 55 0.24 -15.35 5.54
CA ALA A 55 -0.33 -16.28 4.57
C ALA A 55 0.68 -17.33 4.08
N THR A 56 1.94 -16.93 3.86
CA THR A 56 3.02 -17.87 3.46
C THR A 56 3.31 -18.90 4.54
N LYS A 57 3.27 -18.47 5.82
CA LYS A 57 3.47 -19.36 6.97
C LYS A 57 2.33 -20.39 7.06
N GLU A 58 1.08 -19.96 6.90
CA GLU A 58 -0.09 -20.85 6.90
C GLU A 58 -0.05 -21.85 5.72
N ILE A 59 0.25 -21.38 4.51
CA ILE A 59 0.44 -22.26 3.34
C ILE A 59 1.49 -23.34 3.65
N THR A 60 2.64 -22.93 4.22
CA THR A 60 3.73 -23.85 4.56
C THR A 60 3.31 -24.84 5.63
N HIS A 61 2.60 -24.37 6.66
CA HIS A 61 2.09 -25.20 7.74
C HIS A 61 1.14 -26.28 7.22
N TYR A 62 0.10 -25.89 6.49
CA TYR A 62 -0.88 -26.84 5.95
C TYR A 62 -0.29 -27.73 4.85
N ALA A 63 0.68 -27.26 4.06
CA ALA A 63 1.39 -28.11 3.11
C ALA A 63 2.12 -29.27 3.80
N VAL A 64 2.76 -29.01 4.94
CA VAL A 64 3.46 -30.04 5.72
C VAL A 64 2.47 -31.01 6.37
N GLU A 65 1.33 -30.52 6.86
CA GLU A 65 0.30 -31.38 7.46
C GLU A 65 -0.39 -32.25 6.40
N LEU A 66 -0.67 -31.70 5.22
CA LEU A 66 -1.21 -32.45 4.09
C LEU A 66 -0.25 -33.53 3.58
N GLN A 67 1.07 -33.32 3.67
CA GLN A 67 2.01 -34.40 3.35
C GLN A 67 1.88 -35.59 4.32
N ARG A 68 1.48 -35.34 5.57
CA ARG A 68 1.29 -36.39 6.60
C ARG A 68 -0.07 -37.07 6.46
N ASP A 69 -1.10 -36.31 6.13
CA ASP A 69 -2.47 -36.82 5.92
C ASP A 69 -3.11 -36.21 4.65
N PRO A 70 -2.77 -36.74 3.46
CA PRO A 70 -3.15 -36.12 2.19
C PRO A 70 -4.65 -36.11 1.88
N LYS A 71 -5.42 -36.98 2.53
CA LYS A 71 -6.86 -37.15 2.27
C LYS A 71 -7.73 -36.39 3.26
N ASN A 72 -7.14 -35.63 4.16
CA ASN A 72 -7.87 -34.86 5.14
C ASN A 72 -8.58 -33.66 4.47
N PRO A 73 -9.92 -33.65 4.38
CA PRO A 73 -10.64 -32.58 3.69
C PRO A 73 -10.53 -31.23 4.40
N ILE A 74 -10.33 -31.24 5.73
CA ILE A 74 -10.20 -30.01 6.53
C ILE A 74 -8.86 -29.35 6.21
N LEU A 75 -7.77 -30.12 6.17
CA LEU A 75 -6.44 -29.60 5.83
C LEU A 75 -6.38 -29.11 4.39
N GLN A 76 -7.05 -29.78 3.45
CA GLN A 76 -7.14 -29.32 2.07
C GLN A 76 -7.86 -27.98 1.99
N GLN A 77 -9.01 -27.85 2.66
CA GLN A 77 -9.76 -26.60 2.69
C GLN A 77 -8.95 -25.47 3.36
N ALA A 78 -8.24 -25.76 4.45
CA ALA A 78 -7.40 -24.79 5.13
C ALA A 78 -6.24 -24.32 4.25
N TYR A 79 -5.59 -25.23 3.53
CA TYR A 79 -4.56 -24.91 2.55
C TYR A 79 -5.08 -23.99 1.43
N PHE A 80 -6.22 -24.33 0.81
CA PHE A 80 -6.81 -23.48 -0.23
C PHE A 80 -7.22 -22.09 0.29
N THR A 81 -7.70 -22.02 1.53
CA THR A 81 -8.03 -20.75 2.19
C THR A 81 -6.76 -19.90 2.40
N ALA A 82 -5.65 -20.52 2.82
CA ALA A 82 -4.38 -19.84 2.98
C ALA A 82 -3.81 -19.33 1.64
N GLU A 83 -3.95 -20.11 0.57
CA GLU A 83 -3.60 -19.66 -0.79
C GLU A 83 -4.47 -18.48 -1.26
N GLU A 84 -5.76 -18.49 -0.94
CA GLU A 84 -6.65 -17.37 -1.24
C GLU A 84 -6.26 -16.11 -0.46
N GLN A 85 -5.94 -16.24 0.83
CA GLN A 85 -5.43 -15.13 1.64
C GLN A 85 -4.12 -14.56 1.08
N TYR A 86 -3.23 -15.43 0.60
CA TYR A 86 -2.00 -15.00 -0.06
C TYR A 86 -2.30 -14.17 -1.30
N ARG A 87 -3.20 -14.62 -2.19
CA ARG A 87 -3.62 -13.84 -3.37
C ARG A 87 -4.29 -12.52 -2.98
N ASN A 88 -5.17 -12.54 -1.97
CA ASN A 88 -5.84 -11.35 -1.45
C ASN A 88 -4.85 -10.32 -0.90
N ALA A 89 -3.77 -10.75 -0.24
CA ALA A 89 -2.73 -9.85 0.25
C ALA A 89 -2.03 -9.09 -0.90
N TYR A 90 -1.75 -9.76 -2.02
CA TYR A 90 -1.21 -9.09 -3.21
C TYR A 90 -2.23 -8.20 -3.91
N GLU A 91 -3.50 -8.59 -3.95
CA GLU A 91 -4.56 -7.76 -4.51
C GLU A 91 -4.72 -6.45 -3.73
N GLU A 92 -4.74 -6.53 -2.39
CA GLU A 92 -4.78 -5.35 -1.53
C GLU A 92 -3.53 -4.47 -1.70
N ALA A 93 -2.35 -5.09 -1.76
CA ALA A 93 -1.09 -4.38 -1.96
C ALA A 93 -1.06 -3.65 -3.33
N CYS A 94 -1.50 -4.32 -4.38
CA CYS A 94 -1.59 -3.74 -5.73
C CYS A 94 -2.66 -2.64 -5.80
N GLY A 95 -3.79 -2.79 -5.10
CA GLY A 95 -4.80 -1.73 -5.00
C GLY A 95 -4.22 -0.46 -4.35
N LYS A 96 -3.47 -0.61 -3.24
CA LYS A 96 -2.77 0.52 -2.59
C LYS A 96 -1.71 1.16 -3.50
N TYR A 97 -1.03 0.36 -4.33
CA TYR A 97 -0.10 0.86 -5.35
C TYR A 97 -0.81 1.74 -6.39
N ILE A 98 -1.92 1.25 -6.95
CA ILE A 98 -2.70 1.96 -7.96
C ILE A 98 -3.24 3.28 -7.37
N ASP A 99 -3.75 3.24 -6.14
CA ASP A 99 -4.26 4.41 -5.41
C ASP A 99 -3.17 5.43 -5.02
N GLY A 100 -1.88 5.13 -5.23
CA GLY A 100 -0.77 6.01 -4.82
C GLY A 100 -0.58 6.14 -3.31
N LYS A 101 -1.11 5.18 -2.53
CA LYS A 101 -1.03 5.17 -1.05
C LYS A 101 0.32 4.66 -0.53
N ILE A 102 1.15 4.09 -1.40
CA ILE A 102 2.48 3.58 -1.10
C ILE A 102 3.51 4.14 -2.08
N ASP A 103 4.79 4.10 -1.71
CA ASP A 103 5.88 4.48 -2.61
C ASP A 103 5.98 3.48 -3.78
N LYS A 104 5.65 3.94 -4.99
CA LYS A 104 5.61 3.09 -6.20
C LYS A 104 6.96 2.50 -6.56
N ILE A 105 8.04 3.29 -6.47
CA ILE A 105 9.39 2.86 -6.87
C ILE A 105 9.87 1.77 -5.93
N ARG A 106 9.69 1.98 -4.62
CA ARG A 106 10.07 1.01 -3.61
C ARG A 106 9.21 -0.25 -3.68
N PHE A 107 7.91 -0.10 -3.90
CA PHE A 107 7.01 -1.24 -4.06
C PHE A 107 7.39 -2.11 -5.26
N GLU A 108 7.61 -1.50 -6.43
CA GLU A 108 8.07 -2.22 -7.63
C GLU A 108 9.39 -2.95 -7.36
N LYS A 109 10.38 -2.28 -6.76
CA LYS A 109 11.67 -2.91 -6.43
C LYS A 109 11.52 -4.17 -5.56
N LEU A 110 10.57 -4.16 -4.63
CA LEU A 110 10.35 -5.26 -3.70
C LEU A 110 9.53 -6.41 -4.31
N TYR A 111 8.43 -6.08 -4.97
CA TYR A 111 7.40 -7.08 -5.31
C TYR A 111 7.30 -7.40 -6.80
N LYS A 112 8.04 -6.71 -7.69
CA LYS A 112 7.98 -6.96 -9.15
C LYS A 112 8.18 -8.43 -9.51
N GLN A 113 9.21 -9.06 -8.94
CA GLN A 113 9.49 -10.48 -9.22
C GLN A 113 8.48 -11.43 -8.57
N GLU A 114 7.97 -11.08 -7.39
CA GLU A 114 6.97 -11.88 -6.68
C GLU A 114 5.63 -11.87 -7.42
N ILE A 115 5.18 -10.70 -7.88
CA ILE A 115 3.97 -10.54 -8.69
C ILE A 115 4.13 -11.25 -10.05
N TYR A 116 5.30 -11.16 -10.69
CA TYR A 116 5.56 -11.91 -11.92
C TYR A 116 5.38 -13.42 -11.73
N LYS A 117 5.95 -13.97 -10.65
CA LYS A 117 5.82 -15.39 -10.31
C LYS A 117 4.38 -15.73 -9.99
N LEU A 118 3.71 -14.94 -9.14
CA LEU A 118 2.33 -15.18 -8.72
C LEU A 118 1.35 -15.28 -9.90
N VAL A 119 1.48 -14.39 -10.88
CA VAL A 119 0.57 -14.35 -12.03
C VAL A 119 0.87 -15.46 -13.05
N ASN A 120 2.15 -15.85 -13.18
CA ASN A 120 2.58 -16.84 -14.18
C ASN A 120 2.76 -18.26 -13.64
N ASP A 121 2.71 -18.46 -12.32
CA ASP A 121 2.89 -19.77 -11.68
C ASP A 121 1.80 -20.75 -12.12
N THR A 122 2.17 -21.98 -12.43
CA THR A 122 1.25 -22.99 -12.99
C THR A 122 0.05 -23.27 -12.09
N ASN A 123 0.22 -23.20 -10.76
CA ASN A 123 -0.84 -23.48 -9.80
C ASN A 123 -1.77 -22.28 -9.60
N GLN A 124 -1.25 -21.06 -9.82
CA GLN A 124 -1.97 -19.82 -9.55
C GLN A 124 -2.53 -19.14 -10.81
N LYS A 125 -1.95 -19.39 -11.99
CA LYS A 125 -2.24 -18.67 -13.24
C LYS A 125 -3.72 -18.68 -13.61
N ASN A 126 -4.44 -19.75 -13.30
CA ASN A 126 -5.88 -19.87 -13.61
C ASN A 126 -6.73 -18.82 -12.90
N PHE A 127 -6.30 -18.35 -11.71
CA PHE A 127 -7.00 -17.30 -10.98
C PHE A 127 -6.84 -15.92 -11.62
N TYR A 128 -5.79 -15.71 -12.42
CA TYR A 128 -5.48 -14.43 -13.07
C TYR A 128 -5.78 -14.40 -14.58
N ALA A 129 -6.02 -15.56 -15.20
CA ALA A 129 -6.22 -15.68 -16.65
C ALA A 129 -7.58 -15.16 -17.15
N THR A 130 -8.56 -14.99 -16.25
CA THR A 130 -9.94 -14.63 -16.65
C THR A 130 -10.14 -13.12 -16.63
N ASN A 131 -10.85 -12.59 -17.64
CA ASN A 131 -11.20 -11.15 -17.73
C ASN A 131 -12.07 -10.64 -16.56
N GLN A 132 -12.65 -11.55 -15.76
CA GLN A 132 -13.45 -11.27 -14.57
C GLN A 132 -12.77 -11.76 -13.28
N SER A 133 -11.44 -11.84 -13.27
CA SER A 133 -10.71 -12.20 -12.06
C SER A 133 -11.05 -11.25 -10.91
N THR A 134 -11.20 -11.81 -9.71
CA THR A 134 -11.30 -11.05 -8.46
C THR A 134 -10.01 -10.30 -8.12
N TYR A 135 -8.90 -10.61 -8.82
CA TYR A 135 -7.57 -10.05 -8.59
C TYR A 135 -7.19 -9.01 -9.67
N ALA A 136 -8.10 -8.07 -9.91
CA ALA A 136 -7.97 -7.09 -10.99
C ALA A 136 -6.82 -6.10 -10.78
N SER A 137 -6.53 -5.72 -9.53
CA SER A 137 -5.44 -4.81 -9.19
C SER A 137 -4.09 -5.47 -9.45
N THR A 138 -3.92 -6.73 -9.03
CA THR A 138 -2.71 -7.51 -9.30
C THR A 138 -2.47 -7.64 -10.81
N ILE A 139 -3.52 -7.95 -11.59
CA ILE A 139 -3.41 -8.01 -13.05
C ILE A 139 -3.03 -6.66 -13.65
N SER A 140 -3.60 -5.56 -13.15
CA SER A 140 -3.33 -4.21 -13.65
C SER A 140 -1.88 -3.82 -13.41
N VAL A 141 -1.36 -4.05 -12.19
CA VAL A 141 0.04 -3.80 -11.83
C VAL A 141 0.99 -4.70 -12.63
N TYR A 142 0.67 -5.99 -12.77
CA TYR A 142 1.44 -6.89 -13.63
C TYR A 142 1.48 -6.37 -15.07
N LYS A 143 0.35 -5.91 -15.60
CA LYS A 143 0.31 -5.37 -16.95
C LYS A 143 1.13 -4.09 -17.08
N GLU A 144 1.03 -3.18 -16.12
CA GLU A 144 1.82 -1.94 -16.07
C GLU A 144 3.32 -2.24 -16.14
N TRP A 145 3.80 -3.25 -15.40
CA TRP A 145 5.23 -3.55 -15.31
C TRP A 145 5.79 -4.44 -16.41
N PHE A 146 4.96 -5.26 -17.06
CA PHE A 146 5.42 -6.32 -17.98
C PHE A 146 4.79 -6.28 -19.38
N SER A 147 3.73 -5.49 -19.63
CA SER A 147 3.11 -5.38 -20.97
C SER A 147 3.69 -4.25 -21.83
N GLN A 148 4.60 -3.43 -21.27
CA GLN A 148 5.29 -2.37 -22.01
C GLN A 148 6.70 -2.80 -22.49
N ALA A 149 6.93 -4.11 -22.66
CA ALA A 149 8.16 -4.67 -23.21
C ALA A 149 7.91 -5.25 -24.61
#